data_AF-A0A069IZZ3-F1
#
_entry.id   AF-A0A069IZZ3-F1
#
_cell.length_a   1.000
_cell.length_b   1.000
_cell.length_c   1.000
_cell.angle_alpha   90.00
_cell.angle_beta   90.00
_cell.angle_gamma   90.00
#
_symmetry.space_group_name_H-M   'P 1'
#
loop_
_entity.id
_entity.type
_entity.pdbx_description
1 polymer ?
#
loop_
_entity_poly.entity_id
_entity_poly.type
_entity_poly.pdbx_seq_one_letter_code
_entity_poly.pdbx_strand_id
1 'polypeptide(L)'
;MAALPFTLDLPSGTVLTQSRAGADARIYAVRRGDTVLVMIYAGPASQFPIYDGQMIQAGGRASIVVTEGGRRLAIEHLFQRATAPLEIHVWVASPDGADREQGERIAQSVDAR
;
A
#
# COMPACT_ATOMS: atom_id res chain seq x y z
N MET A 1 7.66 12.75 16.41
CA MET A 1 7.52 11.55 15.53
C MET A 1 8.29 11.84 14.25
N ALA A 2 9.03 10.87 13.71
CA ALA A 2 9.64 11.04 12.39
C ALA A 2 8.52 11.15 11.33
N ALA A 3 8.72 12.01 10.33
CA ALA A 3 7.76 12.14 9.24
C ALA A 3 7.65 10.82 8.46
N LEU A 4 6.44 10.47 8.04
CA LEU A 4 6.23 9.31 7.15
C LEU A 4 6.91 9.57 5.79
N PRO A 5 7.48 8.53 5.16
CA PRO A 5 8.07 8.64 3.82
C PRO A 5 7.03 8.72 2.70
N PHE A 6 5.74 8.75 3.06
CA PHE A 6 4.61 8.85 2.15
C PHE A 6 3.50 9.71 2.77
N THR A 7 2.56 10.12 1.93
CA THR A 7 1.22 10.57 2.35
C THR A 7 0.20 9.47 2.13
N LEU A 8 -0.94 9.57 2.82
CA LEU A 8 -2.12 8.75 2.58
C LEU A 8 -3.34 9.45 3.17
N ASP A 9 -4.50 9.17 2.60
CA ASP A 9 -5.78 9.52 3.23
C ASP A 9 -6.13 8.44 4.26
N LEU A 10 -6.44 8.88 5.49
CA LEU A 10 -6.92 8.01 6.58
C LEU A 10 -8.38 8.35 6.88
N PRO A 11 -9.35 7.59 6.31
CA PRO A 11 -10.76 7.78 6.61
C PRO A 11 -11.05 7.61 8.11
N SER A 12 -12.08 8.31 8.59
CA SER A 12 -12.55 8.16 9.97
C SER A 12 -12.79 6.70 10.34
N GLY A 13 -12.39 6.30 11.54
CA GLY A 13 -12.50 4.91 12.00
C GLY A 13 -11.36 4.01 11.55
N THR A 14 -10.39 4.53 10.78
CA THR A 14 -9.14 3.83 10.49
C THR A 14 -7.98 4.34 11.32
N VAL A 15 -6.99 3.48 11.56
CA VAL A 15 -5.75 3.82 12.27
C VAL A 15 -4.55 3.30 11.51
N LEU A 16 -3.46 4.07 11.51
CA LEU A 16 -2.17 3.64 11.00
C LEU A 16 -1.31 3.16 12.17
N THR A 17 -0.92 1.89 12.15
CA THR A 17 0.06 1.34 13.09
C THR A 17 1.39 1.10 12.38
N GLN A 18 2.51 1.20 13.11
CA GLN A 18 3.84 0.99 12.58
C GLN A 18 4.56 -0.12 13.35
N SER A 19 5.29 -0.97 12.64
CA SER A 19 6.24 -1.94 13.19
C SER A 19 7.58 -1.87 12.45
N ARG A 20 8.61 -2.50 13.02
CA ARG A 20 9.93 -2.64 12.39
C ARG A 20 9.95 -3.93 11.57
N ALA A 21 10.51 -3.88 10.36
CA ALA A 21 10.68 -5.03 9.48
C ALA A 21 12.14 -5.37 9.15
N GLY A 22 13.08 -4.61 9.72
CA GLY A 22 14.52 -4.79 9.53
C GLY A 22 15.29 -3.60 10.07
N ALA A 23 16.60 -3.55 9.82
CA ALA A 23 17.44 -2.42 10.21
C ALA A 23 16.91 -1.11 9.59
N ASP A 24 16.70 -1.14 8.28
CA ASP A 24 16.35 0.00 7.42
C ASP A 24 14.95 -0.12 6.81
N ALA A 25 14.09 -0.97 7.41
CA ALA A 25 12.76 -1.25 6.91
C ALA A 25 11.68 -1.05 7.97
N ARG A 26 10.57 -0.46 7.55
CA ARG A 26 9.35 -0.25 8.34
C ARG A 26 8.17 -0.89 7.63
N ILE A 27 7.25 -1.43 8.42
CA ILE A 27 5.94 -1.86 7.96
C ILE A 27 4.91 -0.97 8.62
N TYR A 28 4.00 -0.46 7.82
CA TYR A 28 2.82 0.26 8.26
C TYR A 28 1.60 -0.53 7.85
N ALA A 29 0.55 -0.40 8.64
CA ALA A 29 -0.65 -1.15 8.38
C ALA A 29 -1.85 -0.33 8.83
N VAL A 30 -2.74 -0.11 7.87
CA VAL A 30 -3.99 0.63 8.05
C VAL A 30 -5.04 -0.37 8.50
N ARG A 31 -5.65 -0.11 9.65
CA ARG A 31 -6.65 -0.98 10.27
C ARG A 31 -7.97 -0.28 10.48
N ARG A 32 -9.05 -1.06 10.49
CA ARG A 32 -10.37 -0.66 10.99
C ARG A 32 -10.79 -1.68 12.05
N GLY A 33 -10.69 -1.31 13.32
CA GLY A 33 -10.71 -2.29 14.42
C GLY A 33 -9.53 -3.26 14.28
N ASP A 34 -9.81 -4.55 14.30
CA ASP A 34 -8.80 -5.61 14.16
C ASP A 34 -8.51 -5.99 12.70
N THR A 35 -9.31 -5.52 11.75
CA THR A 35 -9.14 -5.83 10.33
C THR A 35 -8.04 -4.99 9.70
N VAL A 36 -7.06 -5.62 9.06
CA VAL A 36 -6.03 -4.96 8.26
C VAL A 36 -6.56 -4.72 6.85
N LEU A 37 -6.64 -3.46 6.44
CA LEU A 37 -7.11 -3.07 5.12
C LEU A 37 -5.96 -2.97 4.11
N VAL A 38 -4.89 -2.30 4.51
CA VAL A 38 -3.72 -2.00 3.66
C VAL A 38 -2.46 -2.22 4.47
N MET A 39 -1.45 -2.79 3.81
CA MET A 39 -0.10 -2.90 4.32
C MET A 39 0.82 -2.05 3.45
N ILE A 40 1.81 -1.42 4.07
CA ILE A 40 2.80 -0.58 3.41
C ILE A 40 4.19 -0.96 3.93
N TYR A 41 5.04 -1.49 3.07
CA TYR A 41 6.46 -1.64 3.32
C TYR A 41 7.21 -0.40 2.86
N ALA A 42 8.16 0.07 3.66
CA ALA A 42 9.11 1.10 3.27
C ALA A 42 10.51 0.64 3.64
N GLY A 43 11.38 0.42 2.65
CA GLY A 43 12.72 -0.12 2.86
C GLY A 43 13.58 -0.18 1.60
N PRO A 44 14.68 -0.95 1.60
CA PRO A 44 15.63 -1.00 0.48
C PRO A 44 15.11 -1.74 -0.75
N ALA A 45 14.35 -2.82 -0.58
CA ALA A 45 13.77 -3.61 -1.65
C ALA A 45 12.58 -4.43 -1.13
N SER A 46 11.54 -4.53 -1.94
CA SER A 46 10.30 -5.24 -1.68
C SER A 46 10.13 -6.40 -2.67
N GLN A 47 9.36 -7.41 -2.27
CA GLN A 47 8.86 -8.39 -3.21
C GLN A 47 7.65 -7.77 -3.91
N PHE A 48 7.79 -7.44 -5.20
CA PHE A 48 6.69 -6.94 -6.04
C PHE A 48 6.82 -7.54 -7.46
N PRO A 49 5.70 -7.97 -8.08
CA PRO A 49 4.37 -8.05 -7.49
C PRO A 49 4.20 -9.28 -6.57
N ILE A 50 3.29 -9.18 -5.60
CA ILE A 50 2.82 -10.33 -4.79
C ILE A 50 1.51 -10.91 -5.32
N TYR A 51 0.73 -10.11 -6.05
CA TYR A 51 -0.51 -10.54 -6.68
C TYR A 51 -0.33 -10.67 -8.20
N ASP A 52 -1.01 -11.66 -8.78
CA ASP A 52 -1.18 -11.73 -10.23
C ASP A 52 -2.19 -10.68 -10.70
N GLY A 53 -1.95 -10.12 -11.88
CA GLY A 53 -2.86 -9.14 -12.49
C GLY A 53 -2.21 -8.39 -13.64
N GLN A 54 -2.92 -7.39 -14.15
CA GLN A 54 -2.37 -6.49 -15.15
C GLN A 54 -1.46 -5.47 -14.47
N MET A 55 -0.18 -5.46 -14.82
CA MET A 55 0.74 -4.40 -14.41
C MET A 55 0.49 -3.12 -15.23
N ILE A 56 0.36 -1.99 -14.55
CA ILE A 56 0.24 -0.66 -15.14
C ILE A 56 1.30 0.26 -14.52
N GLN A 57 1.97 1.06 -15.34
CA GLN A 57 2.89 2.10 -14.87
C GLN A 57 2.33 3.48 -15.22
N ALA A 58 2.17 4.34 -14.21
CA ALA A 58 1.71 5.71 -14.39
C ALA A 58 2.17 6.59 -13.21
N GLY A 59 2.58 7.82 -13.48
CA GLY A 59 2.90 8.80 -12.44
C GLY A 59 4.01 8.38 -11.46
N GLY A 60 5.03 7.65 -11.91
CA GLY A 60 6.10 7.14 -11.03
C GLY A 60 5.71 5.94 -10.15
N ARG A 61 4.52 5.37 -10.38
CA ARG A 61 3.97 4.23 -9.64
C ARG A 61 3.74 3.05 -10.59
N ALA A 62 4.30 1.89 -10.26
CA ALA A 62 3.85 0.61 -10.82
C ALA A 62 2.68 0.08 -10.01
N SER A 63 1.64 -0.47 -10.65
CA SER A 63 0.45 -0.98 -9.96
C SER A 63 0.00 -2.30 -10.56
N ILE A 64 -0.51 -3.21 -9.72
CA ILE A 64 -1.20 -4.42 -10.16
C ILE A 64 -2.70 -4.17 -10.09
N VAL A 65 -3.35 -4.33 -11.24
CA VAL A 65 -4.79 -4.17 -11.41
C VAL A 65 -5.42 -5.52 -11.68
N VAL A 66 -6.45 -5.84 -10.90
CA VAL A 66 -7.28 -7.03 -11.06
C VAL A 66 -8.70 -6.64 -11.45
N THR A 67 -9.44 -7.60 -12.01
CA THR A 67 -10.88 -7.44 -12.25
C THR A 67 -11.65 -8.30 -11.26
N GLU A 68 -12.37 -7.67 -10.34
CA GLU A 68 -13.20 -8.32 -9.32
C GLU A 68 -14.65 -7.83 -9.48
N GLY A 69 -15.62 -8.74 -9.63
CA GLY A 69 -17.04 -8.36 -9.76
C GLY A 69 -17.35 -7.39 -10.93
N GLY A 70 -16.57 -7.46 -12.02
CA GLY A 70 -16.70 -6.54 -13.16
C GLY A 70 -16.06 -5.16 -12.96
N ARG A 71 -15.43 -4.90 -11.80
CA ARG A 71 -14.72 -3.66 -11.49
C ARG A 71 -13.22 -3.89 -11.58
N ARG A 72 -12.49 -2.90 -12.11
CA ARG A 72 -11.03 -2.88 -12.07
C ARG A 72 -10.57 -2.27 -10.75
N LEU A 73 -9.76 -3.00 -9.99
CA LEU A 73 -9.22 -2.57 -8.70
C LEU A 73 -7.70 -2.58 -8.75
N ALA A 74 -7.06 -1.50 -8.28
CA ALA A 74 -5.60 -1.45 -8.16
C ALA A 74 -5.17 -1.87 -6.76
N ILE A 75 -4.68 -3.10 -6.62
CA ILE A 75 -4.58 -3.80 -5.33
C ILE A 75 -3.16 -3.84 -4.77
N GLU A 76 -2.20 -3.41 -5.57
CA GLU A 76 -0.78 -3.38 -5.23
C GLU A 76 -0.12 -2.22 -5.96
N HIS A 77 0.78 -1.53 -5.28
CA HIS A 77 1.55 -0.43 -5.84
C HIS A 77 3.00 -0.49 -5.39
N LEU A 78 3.91 -0.13 -6.29
CA LEU A 78 5.32 0.06 -5.98
C LEU A 78 5.76 1.46 -6.42
N PHE A 79 6.38 2.19 -5.50
CA PHE A 79 7.07 3.44 -5.75
C PHE A 79 8.57 3.22 -5.55
N GLN A 80 9.37 3.70 -6.50
CA GLN A 80 10.82 3.72 -6.40
C GLN A 80 11.32 5.14 -6.16
N ARG A 81 12.25 5.31 -5.22
CA ARG A 81 12.77 6.60 -4.75
C ARG A 81 14.28 6.66 -4.91
N ALA A 82 14.80 7.88 -5.10
CA ALA A 82 16.24 8.10 -5.20
C ALA A 82 16.98 8.06 -3.84
N THR A 83 16.24 8.18 -2.73
CA THR A 83 16.80 8.20 -1.37
C THR A 83 16.05 7.23 -0.46
N ALA A 84 16.69 6.79 0.63
CA ALA A 84 16.08 5.84 1.55
C ALA A 84 14.77 6.39 2.18
N PRO A 85 13.75 5.54 2.42
CA PRO A 85 13.58 4.18 1.88
C PRO A 85 13.52 4.16 0.35
N LEU A 86 14.26 3.26 -0.29
CA LEU A 86 14.36 3.20 -1.77
C LEU A 86 13.07 2.72 -2.42
N GLU A 87 12.30 1.90 -1.71
CA GLU A 87 11.01 1.42 -2.16
C GLU A 87 9.93 1.66 -1.12
N ILE A 88 8.76 2.04 -1.62
CA ILE A 88 7.50 2.04 -0.87
C ILE A 88 6.57 1.08 -1.62
N HIS A 89 6.21 -0.02 -0.97
CA HIS A 89 5.38 -1.07 -1.53
C HIS A 89 4.08 -1.16 -0.74
N VAL A 90 2.96 -0.96 -1.43
CA VAL A 90 1.62 -0.86 -0.86
C VAL A 90 0.80 -2.02 -1.39
N TRP A 91 0.09 -2.74 -0.53
CA TRP A 91 -0.84 -3.76 -0.98
C TRP A 91 -2.10 -3.81 -0.12
N VAL A 92 -3.23 -4.06 -0.77
CA VAL A 92 -4.51 -4.28 -0.10
C VAL A 92 -4.48 -5.68 0.51
N ALA A 93 -4.64 -5.74 1.83
CA ALA A 93 -4.56 -6.99 2.60
C ALA A 93 -5.93 -7.64 2.82
N SER A 94 -7.01 -6.86 2.75
CA SER A 94 -8.36 -7.39 2.79
C SER A 94 -8.66 -8.24 1.54
N PRO A 95 -9.30 -9.41 1.69
CA PRO A 95 -9.48 -10.36 0.59
C PRO A 95 -10.59 -9.94 -0.39
N ASP A 96 -11.74 -9.44 0.09
CA ASP A 96 -12.89 -9.10 -0.75
C ASP A 96 -13.84 -8.08 -0.09
N GLY A 97 -14.93 -7.78 -0.79
CA GLY A 97 -16.06 -7.00 -0.28
C GLY A 97 -15.74 -5.54 0.03
N ALA A 98 -16.51 -4.96 0.95
CA ALA A 98 -16.39 -3.53 1.30
C ALA A 98 -15.00 -3.17 1.86
N ASP A 99 -14.31 -4.12 2.48
CA ASP A 99 -13.00 -3.90 3.09
C ASP A 99 -11.89 -3.88 2.04
N ARG A 100 -12.02 -4.70 1.00
CA ARG A 100 -11.21 -4.63 -0.21
C ARG A 100 -11.38 -3.29 -0.91
N GLU A 101 -12.61 -2.84 -1.09
CA GLU A 101 -12.90 -1.55 -1.75
C GLU A 101 -12.42 -0.34 -0.92
N GLN A 102 -12.52 -0.40 0.41
CA GLN A 102 -11.96 0.63 1.26
C GLN A 102 -10.43 0.60 1.28
N GLY A 103 -9.85 -0.60 1.35
CA GLY A 103 -8.40 -0.77 1.29
C GLY A 103 -7.82 -0.26 -0.03
N GLU A 104 -8.49 -0.55 -1.14
CA GLU A 104 -8.08 -0.07 -2.46
C GLU A 104 -8.08 1.46 -2.55
N ARG A 105 -9.14 2.12 -2.08
CA ARG A 105 -9.19 3.60 -2.04
C ARG A 105 -8.06 4.20 -1.21
N ILE A 106 -7.76 3.60 -0.05
CA ILE A 106 -6.65 4.03 0.80
C ILE A 106 -5.31 3.80 0.10
N ALA A 107 -5.10 2.62 -0.50
CA ALA A 107 -3.88 2.28 -1.23
C ALA A 107 -3.64 3.22 -2.41
N GLN A 108 -4.68 3.58 -3.16
CA GLN A 108 -4.59 4.54 -4.26
C GLN A 108 -4.20 5.95 -3.81
N SER A 109 -4.59 6.36 -2.60
CA SER A 109 -4.25 7.67 -2.02
C SER A 109 -2.80 7.78 -1.55
N VAL A 110 -2.08 6.65 -1.49
CA VAL A 110 -0.68 6.67 -1.09
C VAL A 110 0.14 7.36 -2.17
N ASP A 111 0.99 8.28 -1.74
CA ASP A 111 1.95 8.98 -2.60
C ASP A 111 3.31 9.10 -1.89
N ALA A 112 4.38 8.77 -2.60
CA ALA A 112 5.74 8.77 -2.08
C ALA A 112 6.32 10.18 -1.96
N ARG A 113 6.98 10.49 -0.85
CA ARG A 113 7.63 11.79 -0.60
C ARG A 113 9.10 11.82 -0.99
#